data_AF-A0A970IVX6-F1
#
_entry.id   AF-A0A970IVX6-F1
#
_cell.length_a   1.000
_cell.length_b   1.000
_cell.length_c   1.000
_cell.angle_alpha   90.00
_cell.angle_beta   90.00
_cell.angle_gamma   90.00
#
_symmetry.space_group_name_H-M   'P 1'
#
loop_
_entity.id
_entity.type
_entity.pdbx_description
1 polymer ?
#
loop_
_entity_poly.entity_id
_entity_poly.type
_entity_poly.pdbx_seq_one_letter_code
_entity_poly.pdbx_strand_id
1 'polypeptide(L)'
;MQTHKAEGLKARFIIAAIFLILYLASSAMVGFPLGFGRIMARDIVKDYCNVIYPEAIIEKTVFNPVNSVFETEVYLGEEKIYISTMPNRNSVGDNYRSEVFLQEAGVTDTLSRLHRTYVSGNRYYRFLACNVYWNYDDPMTPIAYLRFDYADYENSNLPNDEHIKEILTPIVLDCILQVEEHLTLDSIKLLYYHPDFYPNEKGKTWRIIDMPLDDDTPRTKDLLDDAQFSIS
;
A
#
# COMPACT_ATOMS: atom_id res chain seq x y z
N MET A 1 4.20 32.93 48.59
CA MET A 1 5.26 32.91 47.56
C MET A 1 5.40 31.57 46.80
N GLN A 2 4.79 30.46 47.26
CA GLN A 2 4.82 29.18 46.54
C GLN A 2 3.71 28.99 45.48
N THR A 3 2.59 29.70 45.59
CA THR A 3 1.43 29.58 44.68
C THR A 3 1.70 30.13 43.26
N HIS A 4 2.34 31.31 43.15
CA HIS A 4 2.67 31.89 41.84
C HIS A 4 3.67 31.07 41.01
N LYS A 5 4.55 30.28 41.66
CA LYS A 5 5.51 29.42 40.97
C LYS A 5 4.84 28.20 40.33
N ALA A 6 3.76 27.69 40.94
CA ALA A 6 2.99 26.56 40.44
C ALA A 6 2.08 26.95 39.26
N GLU A 7 1.53 28.16 39.26
CA GLU A 7 0.69 28.69 38.16
C GLU A 7 1.51 28.94 36.89
N GLY A 8 2.71 29.51 37.03
CA GLY A 8 3.63 29.71 35.89
C GLY A 8 4.11 28.39 35.28
N LEU A 9 4.25 27.33 36.09
CA LEU A 9 4.60 26.00 35.61
C LEU A 9 3.44 25.37 34.82
N LYS A 10 2.21 25.44 35.35
CA LYS A 10 1.00 24.96 34.66
C LYS A 10 0.78 25.66 33.32
N ALA A 11 0.94 26.99 33.27
CA ALA A 11 0.82 27.75 32.03
C ALA A 11 1.86 27.31 30.97
N ARG A 12 3.11 27.04 31.37
CA ARG A 12 4.15 26.53 30.45
C ARG A 12 3.84 25.12 29.94
N PHE A 13 3.32 24.24 30.78
CA PHE A 13 2.88 22.90 30.35
C PHE A 13 1.71 22.97 29.36
N ILE A 14 0.74 23.84 29.61
CA ILE A 14 -0.39 24.06 28.70
C ILE A 14 0.11 24.58 27.34
N ILE A 15 1.03 25.55 27.33
CA ILE A 15 1.62 26.09 26.10
C ILE A 15 2.41 25.00 25.36
N ALA A 16 3.26 24.24 26.06
CA ALA A 16 4.01 23.15 25.46
C ALA A 16 3.10 22.05 24.87
N ALA A 17 2.00 21.72 25.56
CA ALA A 17 0.99 20.80 25.06
C ALA A 17 0.29 21.34 23.81
N ILE A 18 -0.07 22.63 23.77
CA ILE A 18 -0.65 23.26 22.57
C ILE A 18 0.34 23.21 21.41
N PHE A 19 1.61 23.56 21.62
CA PHE A 19 2.64 23.47 20.57
C PHE A 19 2.85 22.04 20.10
N LEU A 20 2.84 21.06 21.01
CA LEU A 20 2.96 19.65 20.65
C LEU A 20 1.75 19.17 19.83
N ILE A 21 0.53 19.54 20.24
CA ILE A 21 -0.70 19.19 19.52
C ILE A 21 -0.71 19.83 18.13
N LEU A 22 -0.36 21.12 18.03
CA LEU A 22 -0.24 21.81 16.74
C LEU A 22 0.86 21.19 15.88
N TYR A 23 2.01 20.87 16.45
CA TYR A 23 3.10 20.22 15.75
C TYR A 23 2.71 18.82 15.24
N LEU A 24 2.03 18.02 16.06
CA LEU A 24 1.52 16.70 15.66
C LEU A 24 0.44 16.81 14.58
N ALA A 25 -0.50 17.74 14.73
CA ALA A 25 -1.56 17.99 13.74
C ALA A 25 -1.00 18.49 12.41
N SER A 26 -0.05 19.43 12.43
CA SER A 26 0.65 19.91 11.24
C SER A 26 1.56 18.85 10.62
N SER A 27 2.22 18.02 11.43
CA SER A 27 3.03 16.91 10.92
C SER A 27 2.18 15.80 10.31
N ALA A 28 0.97 15.56 10.80
CA ALA A 28 0.02 14.66 10.16
C ALA A 28 -0.45 15.19 8.78
N MET A 29 -0.54 16.51 8.61
CA MET A 29 -0.92 17.14 7.34
C MET A 29 0.23 17.24 6.33
N VAL A 30 1.47 17.45 6.81
CA VAL A 30 2.63 17.79 5.95
C VAL A 30 3.67 16.65 5.90
N GLY A 31 3.46 15.57 6.66
CA GLY A 31 4.43 14.51 6.91
C GLY A 31 5.29 14.79 8.15
N PHE A 32 5.62 13.73 8.90
CA PHE A 32 6.40 13.82 10.13
C PHE A 32 7.88 13.48 9.89
N PRO A 33 8.83 14.24 10.48
CA PRO A 33 8.66 15.59 11.03
C PRO A 33 8.28 16.60 9.93
N LEU A 34 7.68 17.74 10.29
CA LEU A 34 7.07 18.74 9.37
C LEU A 34 7.75 18.83 8.00
N GLY A 35 7.15 18.23 6.97
CA GLY A 35 7.63 18.29 5.59
C GLY A 35 8.82 17.39 5.25
N PHE A 36 9.50 16.81 6.23
CA PHE A 36 10.59 15.87 6.02
C PHE A 36 10.12 14.59 5.32
N GLY A 37 8.96 14.05 5.71
CA GLY A 37 8.36 12.90 5.01
C GLY A 37 8.11 13.20 3.53
N ARG A 38 7.68 14.42 3.20
CA ARG A 38 7.49 14.87 1.81
C ARG A 38 8.81 15.03 1.05
N ILE A 39 9.84 15.58 1.70
CA ILE A 39 11.18 15.74 1.10
C ILE A 39 11.79 14.37 0.85
N MET A 40 11.78 13.49 1.85
CA MET A 40 12.29 12.12 1.75
C MET A 40 11.55 11.32 0.67
N ALA A 41 10.22 11.38 0.63
CA ALA A 41 9.42 10.76 -0.43
C ALA A 41 9.81 11.29 -1.81
N ARG A 42 10.03 12.60 -1.96
CA ARG A 42 10.47 13.22 -3.21
C ARG A 42 11.86 12.73 -3.62
N ASP A 43 12.80 12.67 -2.69
CA ASP A 43 14.17 12.23 -2.96
C ASP A 43 14.21 10.75 -3.37
N ILE A 44 13.44 9.89 -2.68
CA ILE A 44 13.23 8.49 -3.07
C ILE A 44 12.71 8.39 -4.51
N VAL A 45 11.67 9.15 -4.85
CA VAL A 45 11.11 9.14 -6.21
C VAL A 45 12.13 9.65 -7.23
N LYS A 46 12.94 10.63 -6.86
CA LYS A 46 14.00 11.14 -7.73
C LYS A 46 15.04 10.09 -8.04
N ASP A 47 15.53 9.40 -7.02
CA ASP A 47 16.53 8.35 -7.21
C ASP A 47 15.96 7.17 -8.00
N TYR A 48 14.73 6.76 -7.71
CA TYR A 48 13.99 5.77 -8.50
C TYR A 48 13.86 6.17 -9.98
N CYS A 49 13.37 7.39 -10.25
CA CYS A 49 13.18 7.89 -11.61
C CYS A 49 14.51 8.03 -12.36
N ASN A 50 15.61 8.41 -11.72
CA ASN A 50 16.91 8.49 -12.38
C ASN A 50 17.34 7.14 -13.00
N VAL A 51 16.85 6.01 -12.47
CA VAL A 51 17.13 4.68 -13.00
C VAL A 51 16.06 4.25 -14.01
N ILE A 52 14.77 4.38 -13.68
CA ILE A 52 13.67 3.81 -14.46
C ILE A 52 13.19 4.75 -15.58
N TYR A 53 13.17 6.06 -15.32
CA TYR A 53 12.72 7.10 -16.24
C TYR A 53 13.68 8.30 -16.23
N PRO A 54 14.90 8.16 -16.77
CA PRO A 54 15.95 9.19 -16.66
C PRO A 54 15.54 10.58 -17.19
N GLU A 55 14.60 10.61 -18.13
CA GLU A 55 14.04 11.81 -18.74
C GLU A 55 12.85 12.43 -17.98
N ALA A 56 12.41 11.82 -16.88
CA ALA A 56 11.20 12.23 -16.18
C ALA A 56 11.33 13.58 -15.48
N ILE A 57 10.26 14.38 -15.52
CA ILE A 57 10.16 15.62 -14.75
C ILE A 57 9.35 15.36 -13.49
N ILE A 58 9.96 15.64 -12.33
CA ILE A 58 9.35 15.38 -11.02
C ILE A 58 8.75 16.67 -10.47
N GLU A 59 7.43 16.67 -10.31
CA GLU A 59 6.68 17.80 -9.78
C GLU A 59 6.17 17.50 -8.36
N LYS A 60 4.92 17.86 -8.03
CA LYS A 60 4.46 17.98 -6.66
C LYS A 60 4.38 16.61 -5.96
N THR A 61 4.96 16.51 -4.77
CA THR A 61 4.69 15.43 -3.82
C THR A 61 3.61 15.84 -2.83
N VAL A 62 2.62 14.98 -2.57
CA VAL A 62 1.54 15.18 -1.60
C VAL A 62 1.35 13.93 -0.74
N PHE A 63 0.83 14.08 0.48
CA PHE A 63 0.41 12.95 1.29
C PHE A 63 -1.05 12.59 0.95
N ASN A 64 -1.30 11.33 0.58
CA ASN A 64 -2.63 10.76 0.38
C ASN A 64 -3.08 10.08 1.68
N PRO A 65 -4.01 10.69 2.44
CA PRO A 65 -4.45 10.14 3.73
C PRO A 65 -5.33 8.89 3.58
N VAL A 66 -5.91 8.63 2.40
CA VAL A 66 -6.76 7.44 2.17
C VAL A 66 -5.90 6.18 2.15
N ASN A 67 -4.77 6.25 1.47
CA ASN A 67 -3.85 5.13 1.31
C ASN A 67 -2.66 5.18 2.28
N SER A 68 -2.55 6.27 3.06
CA SER A 68 -1.42 6.55 3.96
C SER A 68 -0.06 6.50 3.26
N VAL A 69 0.02 7.03 2.03
CA VAL A 69 1.23 7.10 1.18
C VAL A 69 1.54 8.53 0.79
N PHE A 70 2.78 8.81 0.39
CA PHE A 70 3.11 10.00 -0.39
C PHE A 70 2.99 9.67 -1.88
N GLU A 71 2.32 10.54 -2.63
CA GLU A 71 2.21 10.46 -4.09
C GLU A 71 2.99 11.62 -4.71
N THR A 72 3.89 11.30 -5.63
CA THR A 72 4.65 12.28 -6.39
C THR A 72 4.22 12.26 -7.84
N GLU A 73 3.92 13.44 -8.36
CA GLU A 73 3.60 13.66 -9.77
C GLU A 73 4.88 13.57 -10.60
N VAL A 74 4.87 12.71 -11.61
CA VAL A 74 6.00 12.47 -12.51
C VAL A 74 5.49 12.58 -13.95
N TYR A 75 6.21 13.33 -14.78
CA TYR A 75 5.86 13.53 -16.17
C TYR A 75 6.85 12.81 -17.09
N LEU A 76 6.32 11.93 -17.94
CA LEU A 76 7.02 11.23 -19.01
C LEU A 76 6.63 11.89 -20.34
N GLY A 77 7.35 12.95 -20.72
CA GLY A 77 6.93 13.83 -21.80
C GLY A 77 5.65 14.58 -21.45
N GLU A 78 4.54 14.29 -22.14
CA GLU A 78 3.22 14.89 -21.87
C GLU A 78 2.36 14.04 -20.92
N GLU A 79 2.75 12.78 -20.67
CA GLU A 79 1.99 11.86 -19.83
C GLU A 79 2.31 12.08 -18.36
N LYS A 80 1.26 12.23 -17.54
CA LYS A 80 1.39 12.37 -16.08
C LYS A 80 1.09 11.05 -15.40
N ILE A 81 2.07 10.54 -14.67
CA ILE A 81 1.95 9.37 -13.79
C ILE A 81 2.10 9.79 -12.32
N TYR A 82 1.73 8.89 -11.42
CA TYR A 82 1.93 9.07 -9.98
C TYR A 82 2.76 7.93 -9.42
N ILE A 83 3.83 8.28 -8.73
CA ILE A 83 4.69 7.34 -8.02
C ILE A 83 4.41 7.46 -6.53
N SER A 84 3.99 6.36 -5.93
CA SER A 84 3.65 6.26 -4.51
C SER A 84 4.81 5.75 -3.68
N THR A 85 5.02 6.34 -2.50
CA THR A 85 6.09 5.97 -1.58
C THR A 85 5.61 6.00 -0.14
N MET A 86 6.14 5.11 0.68
CA MET A 86 6.06 5.18 2.13
C MET A 86 7.49 5.23 2.65
N PRO A 87 8.01 6.36 3.14
CA PRO A 87 9.44 6.47 3.51
C PRO A 87 9.90 5.49 4.60
N ASN A 88 8.98 4.86 5.32
CA ASN A 88 9.24 3.81 6.31
C ASN A 88 9.15 2.38 5.74
N ARG A 89 8.92 2.24 4.43
CA ARG A 89 8.96 0.98 3.70
C ARG A 89 9.95 1.12 2.57
N ASN A 90 10.84 0.16 2.39
CA ASN A 90 11.84 0.16 1.33
C ASN A 90 11.20 -0.19 -0.04
N SER A 91 10.13 0.52 -0.41
CA SER A 91 9.30 0.16 -1.56
C SER A 91 8.61 1.36 -2.21
N VAL A 92 8.43 1.27 -3.52
CA VAL A 92 7.78 2.25 -4.40
C VAL A 92 6.64 1.56 -5.15
N GLY A 93 5.46 2.18 -5.15
CA GLY A 93 4.36 1.77 -6.01
C GLY A 93 4.32 2.67 -7.25
N ASP A 94 4.64 2.10 -8.40
CA ASP A 94 4.60 2.73 -9.71
C ASP A 94 3.48 2.08 -10.53
N ASN A 95 2.31 2.72 -10.57
CA ASN A 95 1.12 2.11 -11.17
C ASN A 95 1.30 1.88 -12.67
N TYR A 96 1.96 2.80 -13.38
CA TYR A 96 2.17 2.67 -14.82
C TYR A 96 3.07 1.47 -15.13
N ARG A 97 4.22 1.38 -14.46
CA ARG A 97 5.11 0.22 -14.60
C ARG A 97 4.44 -1.07 -14.16
N SER A 98 3.60 -1.02 -13.11
CA SER A 98 2.90 -2.20 -12.59
C SER A 98 1.90 -2.72 -13.60
N GLU A 99 1.12 -1.85 -14.23
CA GLU A 99 0.16 -2.24 -15.25
C GLU A 99 0.85 -2.88 -16.45
N VAL A 100 1.94 -2.28 -16.94
CA VAL A 100 2.73 -2.81 -18.06
C VAL A 100 3.33 -4.18 -17.69
N PHE A 101 4.00 -4.28 -16.54
CA PHE A 101 4.64 -5.52 -16.10
C PHE A 101 3.64 -6.66 -15.88
N LEU A 102 2.50 -6.40 -15.21
CA LEU A 102 1.48 -7.42 -14.97
C LEU A 102 0.79 -7.87 -16.26
N GLN A 103 0.71 -6.99 -17.27
CA GLN A 103 0.24 -7.36 -18.60
C GLN A 103 1.26 -8.27 -19.31
N GLU A 104 2.55 -7.92 -19.26
CA GLU A 104 3.63 -8.73 -19.87
C GLU A 104 3.75 -10.10 -19.21
N ALA A 105 3.60 -10.18 -17.88
CA ALA A 105 3.64 -11.42 -17.11
C ALA A 105 2.39 -12.29 -17.29
N GLY A 106 1.35 -11.82 -18.01
CA GLY A 106 0.10 -12.57 -18.19
C GLY A 106 -0.87 -12.49 -17.00
N VAL A 107 -0.48 -11.87 -15.89
CA VAL A 107 -1.29 -11.76 -14.67
C VAL A 107 -2.61 -11.03 -14.93
N THR A 108 -2.61 -10.07 -15.86
CA THR A 108 -3.83 -9.37 -16.27
C THR A 108 -4.90 -10.32 -16.82
N ASP A 109 -4.54 -11.44 -17.43
CA ASP A 109 -5.50 -12.46 -17.89
C ASP A 109 -6.10 -13.24 -16.70
N THR A 110 -5.28 -13.60 -15.72
CA THR A 110 -5.74 -14.22 -14.47
C THR A 110 -6.68 -13.30 -13.71
N LEU A 111 -6.30 -12.03 -13.55
CA LEU A 111 -7.10 -11.03 -12.85
C LEU A 111 -8.33 -10.59 -13.64
N SER A 112 -8.30 -10.57 -14.98
CA SER A 112 -9.46 -10.23 -15.81
C SER A 112 -10.54 -11.31 -15.78
N ARG A 113 -10.16 -12.59 -15.63
CA ARG A 113 -11.13 -13.66 -15.33
C ARG A 113 -11.84 -13.46 -13.99
N LEU A 114 -11.22 -12.70 -13.08
CA LEU A 114 -11.73 -12.33 -11.76
C LEU A 114 -12.25 -10.88 -11.72
N HIS A 115 -12.17 -10.12 -12.82
CA HIS A 115 -12.74 -8.78 -12.98
C HIS A 115 -14.26 -8.87 -13.04
N ARG A 116 -14.87 -9.27 -11.93
CA ARG A 116 -16.25 -8.92 -11.67
C ARG A 116 -16.23 -7.46 -11.26
N THR A 117 -17.02 -6.65 -11.94
CA THR A 117 -17.32 -5.30 -11.49
C THR A 117 -18.75 -5.36 -11.01
N TYR A 118 -18.99 -5.19 -9.71
CA TYR A 118 -20.36 -5.08 -9.21
C TYR A 118 -20.72 -3.62 -9.03
N VAL A 119 -21.96 -3.31 -9.39
CA VAL A 119 -22.54 -1.98 -9.26
C VAL A 119 -23.42 -2.00 -8.02
N SER A 120 -22.99 -1.30 -6.96
CA SER A 120 -23.86 -1.02 -5.81
C SER A 120 -24.24 0.46 -5.84
N GLY A 121 -25.51 0.74 -6.15
CA GLY A 121 -26.00 2.09 -6.42
C GLY A 121 -25.36 2.69 -7.69
N ASN A 122 -24.68 3.84 -7.55
CA ASN A 122 -23.97 4.51 -8.66
C ASN A 122 -22.43 4.30 -8.61
N ARG A 123 -21.95 3.27 -7.89
CA ARG A 123 -20.52 3.02 -7.70
C ARG A 123 -20.12 1.65 -8.23
N TYR A 124 -19.03 1.62 -8.98
CA TYR A 124 -18.36 0.40 -9.44
C TYR A 124 -17.36 -0.06 -8.38
N TYR A 125 -17.44 -1.32 -7.98
CA TYR A 125 -16.49 -1.92 -7.05
C TYR A 125 -15.70 -3.01 -7.80
N ARG A 126 -14.37 -2.92 -7.73
CA ARG A 126 -13.46 -3.99 -8.15
C ARG A 126 -13.38 -5.02 -7.04
N PHE A 127 -13.49 -6.31 -7.40
CA PHE A 127 -13.36 -7.41 -6.46
C PHE A 127 -11.91 -7.72 -6.10
N LEU A 128 -10.99 -7.53 -7.04
CA LEU A 128 -9.58 -7.80 -6.83
C LEU A 128 -8.75 -6.78 -7.60
N ALA A 129 -7.79 -6.15 -6.92
CA ALA A 129 -6.72 -5.40 -7.55
C ALA A 129 -5.37 -6.04 -7.19
N CYS A 130 -4.45 -6.10 -8.15
CA CYS A 130 -3.08 -6.55 -7.94
C CYS A 130 -2.13 -5.40 -8.32
N ASN A 131 -1.16 -5.11 -7.46
CA ASN A 131 -0.20 -4.04 -7.67
C ASN A 131 1.20 -4.53 -7.32
N VAL A 132 2.17 -4.14 -8.12
CA VAL A 132 3.58 -4.45 -7.93
C VAL A 132 4.27 -3.29 -7.22
N TYR A 133 5.11 -3.62 -6.24
CA TYR A 133 5.94 -2.65 -5.54
C TYR A 133 7.42 -3.05 -5.65
N TRP A 134 8.26 -2.11 -6.05
CA TRP A 134 9.70 -2.31 -6.23
C TRP A 134 10.47 -1.74 -5.07
N ASN A 135 11.65 -2.28 -4.79
CA ASN A 135 12.58 -1.64 -3.87
C ASN A 135 13.08 -0.32 -4.48
N TYR A 136 13.14 0.78 -3.71
CA TYR A 136 13.74 2.02 -4.25
C TYR A 136 15.27 1.98 -4.29
N ASP A 137 15.92 1.15 -3.47
CA ASP A 137 17.39 1.02 -3.45
C ASP A 137 17.88 0.15 -4.62
N ASP A 138 17.05 -0.80 -5.06
CA ASP A 138 17.24 -1.57 -6.30
C ASP A 138 15.92 -1.64 -7.07
N PRO A 139 15.63 -0.64 -7.91
CA PRO A 139 14.37 -0.59 -8.66
C PRO A 139 14.33 -1.56 -9.82
N MET A 140 15.43 -2.27 -10.13
CA MET A 140 15.49 -3.22 -11.24
C MET A 140 15.12 -4.62 -10.78
N THR A 141 15.64 -5.09 -9.64
CA THR A 141 15.42 -6.46 -9.10
C THR A 141 15.76 -6.56 -7.62
N PRO A 142 15.07 -7.36 -6.77
CA PRO A 142 13.81 -8.07 -6.97
C PRO A 142 12.57 -7.16 -6.83
N ILE A 143 11.39 -7.71 -7.12
CA ILE A 143 10.12 -7.10 -6.71
C ILE A 143 10.00 -7.22 -5.19
N ALA A 144 9.84 -6.09 -4.50
CA ALA A 144 9.76 -6.05 -3.05
C ALA A 144 8.48 -6.72 -2.54
N TYR A 145 7.34 -6.46 -3.17
CA TYR A 145 6.13 -7.24 -2.93
C TYR A 145 5.07 -7.11 -4.02
N LEU A 146 4.25 -8.16 -4.13
CA LEU A 146 3.00 -8.16 -4.87
C LEU A 146 1.85 -7.97 -3.88
N ARG A 147 1.02 -6.95 -4.11
CA ARG A 147 -0.11 -6.61 -3.24
C ARG A 147 -1.43 -6.92 -3.91
N PHE A 148 -2.24 -7.73 -3.24
CA PHE A 148 -3.61 -8.03 -3.63
C PHE A 148 -4.60 -7.34 -2.70
N ASP A 149 -5.49 -6.53 -3.26
CA ASP A 149 -6.61 -5.94 -2.53
C ASP A 149 -7.90 -6.64 -2.99
N TYR A 150 -8.41 -7.56 -2.17
CA TYR A 150 -9.66 -8.29 -2.41
C TYR A 150 -10.80 -7.70 -1.59
N ALA A 151 -11.88 -7.30 -2.27
CA ALA A 151 -13.07 -6.76 -1.65
C ALA A 151 -14.25 -7.70 -1.89
N ASP A 152 -14.66 -8.39 -0.82
CA ASP A 152 -15.76 -9.34 -0.81
C ASP A 152 -17.09 -8.63 -0.56
N TYR A 153 -17.85 -8.42 -1.63
CA TYR A 153 -19.21 -7.91 -1.57
C TYR A 153 -20.26 -8.99 -1.87
N GLU A 154 -19.84 -10.20 -2.20
CA GLU A 154 -20.72 -11.29 -2.66
C GLU A 154 -21.14 -12.20 -1.50
N ASN A 155 -20.25 -12.43 -0.54
CA ASN A 155 -20.59 -13.23 0.62
C ASN A 155 -21.57 -12.46 1.52
N SER A 156 -22.72 -13.09 1.78
CA SER A 156 -23.76 -12.53 2.66
C SER A 156 -23.45 -12.72 4.13
N ASN A 157 -22.52 -13.62 4.45
CA ASN A 157 -22.03 -13.87 5.80
C ASN A 157 -20.52 -13.66 5.80
N LEU A 158 -20.02 -13.08 6.89
CA LEU A 158 -18.60 -12.90 7.10
C LEU A 158 -17.86 -14.25 7.07
N PRO A 159 -16.98 -14.50 6.09
CA PRO A 159 -16.28 -15.78 6.02
C PRO A 159 -15.20 -15.90 7.09
N ASN A 160 -14.91 -17.15 7.46
CA ASN A 160 -13.78 -17.46 8.35
C ASN A 160 -12.46 -17.44 7.56
N ASP A 161 -11.33 -17.48 8.27
CA ASP A 161 -10.00 -17.38 7.68
C ASP A 161 -9.70 -18.51 6.68
N GLU A 162 -10.15 -19.74 6.98
CA GLU A 162 -10.02 -20.89 6.09
C GLU A 162 -10.70 -20.65 4.74
N HIS A 163 -11.94 -20.16 4.76
CA HIS A 163 -12.69 -19.90 3.54
C HIS A 163 -12.08 -18.74 2.72
N ILE A 164 -11.58 -17.70 3.40
CA ILE A 164 -10.88 -16.60 2.72
C ILE A 164 -9.65 -17.16 1.98
N LYS A 165 -8.86 -18.00 2.63
CA LYS A 165 -7.69 -18.64 2.01
C LYS A 165 -8.09 -19.52 0.83
N GLU A 166 -9.11 -20.36 0.97
CA GLU A 166 -9.62 -21.20 -0.13
C GLU A 166 -9.96 -20.39 -1.38
N ILE A 167 -10.55 -19.21 -1.22
CA ILE A 167 -10.88 -18.30 -2.33
C ILE A 167 -9.61 -17.72 -2.97
N LEU A 168 -8.66 -17.24 -2.14
CA LEU A 168 -7.51 -16.46 -2.61
C LEU A 168 -6.35 -17.33 -3.10
N THR A 169 -6.11 -18.49 -2.52
CA THR A 169 -4.94 -19.34 -2.82
C THR A 169 -4.75 -19.64 -4.32
N PRO A 170 -5.75 -20.11 -5.08
CA PRO A 170 -5.53 -20.42 -6.50
C PRO A 170 -5.15 -19.18 -7.32
N ILE A 171 -5.67 -18.01 -6.93
CA ILE A 171 -5.41 -16.73 -7.61
C ILE A 171 -4.00 -16.25 -7.31
N VAL A 172 -3.64 -16.24 -6.02
CA VAL A 172 -2.36 -15.73 -5.54
C VAL A 172 -1.22 -16.61 -6.07
N LEU A 173 -1.37 -17.93 -6.03
CA LEU A 173 -0.35 -18.84 -6.55
C LEU A 173 -0.13 -18.69 -8.05
N ASP A 174 -1.20 -18.59 -8.84
CA ASP A 174 -1.10 -18.40 -10.29
C ASP A 174 -0.36 -17.09 -10.61
N CYS A 175 -0.66 -16.01 -9.88
CA CYS A 175 0.04 -14.74 -10.03
C CYS A 175 1.51 -14.81 -9.60
N ILE A 176 1.84 -15.52 -8.51
CA ILE A 176 3.24 -15.72 -8.08
C ILE A 176 4.03 -16.41 -9.19
N LEU A 177 3.52 -17.54 -9.69
CA LEU A 177 4.20 -18.32 -10.72
C LEU A 177 4.44 -17.49 -11.98
N GLN A 178 3.45 -16.73 -12.42
CA GLN A 178 3.57 -15.85 -13.59
C GLN A 178 4.56 -14.70 -13.38
N VAL A 179 4.58 -14.08 -12.19
CA VAL A 179 5.53 -12.99 -11.89
C VAL A 179 6.96 -13.51 -11.79
N GLU A 180 7.17 -14.66 -11.12
CA GLU A 180 8.50 -15.25 -10.91
C GLU A 180 9.15 -15.80 -12.18
N GLU A 181 8.39 -15.99 -13.27
CA GLU A 181 8.95 -16.25 -14.61
C GLU A 181 9.76 -15.05 -15.14
N HIS A 182 9.48 -13.83 -14.65
CA HIS A 182 10.09 -12.59 -15.11
C HIS A 182 11.08 -12.02 -14.09
N LEU A 183 10.67 -11.91 -12.83
CA LEU A 183 11.45 -11.29 -11.76
C LEU A 183 11.24 -12.02 -10.43
N THR A 184 12.29 -12.16 -9.64
CA THR A 184 12.20 -12.67 -8.27
C THR A 184 11.34 -11.77 -7.40
N LEU A 185 10.65 -12.37 -6.43
CA LEU A 185 9.63 -11.74 -5.61
C LEU A 185 9.90 -11.99 -4.12
N ASP A 186 10.11 -10.93 -3.35
CA ASP A 186 10.51 -11.05 -1.94
C ASP A 186 9.33 -11.35 -1.00
N SER A 187 8.11 -10.88 -1.34
CA SER A 187 6.94 -11.12 -0.49
C SER A 187 5.60 -10.87 -1.18
N ILE A 188 4.54 -11.35 -0.53
CA ILE A 188 3.14 -11.15 -0.91
C ILE A 188 2.41 -10.46 0.22
N LYS A 189 1.56 -9.50 -0.15
CA LYS A 189 0.67 -8.80 0.77
C LYS A 189 -0.78 -8.95 0.32
N LEU A 190 -1.60 -9.66 1.09
CA LEU A 190 -3.03 -9.85 0.82
C LEU A 190 -3.85 -8.99 1.76
N LEU A 191 -4.68 -8.12 1.22
CA LEU A 191 -5.66 -7.33 1.95
C LEU A 191 -7.04 -7.84 1.57
N TYR A 192 -7.76 -8.37 2.55
CA TYR A 192 -9.13 -8.84 2.39
C TYR A 192 -10.10 -7.91 3.13
N TYR A 193 -11.12 -7.42 2.42
CA TYR A 193 -12.17 -6.57 2.96
C TYR A 193 -13.53 -7.24 2.83
N HIS A 194 -14.37 -7.09 3.85
CA HIS A 194 -15.78 -7.45 3.84
C HIS A 194 -16.59 -6.31 4.49
N PRO A 195 -17.75 -5.89 3.94
CA PRO A 195 -18.58 -4.83 4.50
C PRO A 195 -18.96 -5.01 5.97
N ASP A 196 -19.19 -6.25 6.37
CA ASP A 196 -19.61 -6.59 7.74
C ASP A 196 -18.47 -6.65 8.77
N PHE A 197 -17.20 -6.39 8.39
CA PHE A 197 -16.12 -6.43 9.38
C PHE A 197 -16.37 -5.46 10.53
N TYR A 198 -16.83 -4.23 10.25
CA TYR A 198 -17.23 -3.26 11.27
C TYR A 198 -18.24 -2.26 10.71
N PRO A 199 -19.57 -2.52 10.79
CA PRO A 199 -20.60 -1.68 10.18
C PRO A 199 -20.69 -0.24 10.76
N ASN A 200 -19.98 0.03 11.85
CA ASN A 200 -20.06 1.29 12.60
C ASN A 200 -18.83 2.22 12.42
N GLU A 201 -17.79 1.81 11.71
CA GLU A 201 -16.61 2.64 11.46
C GLU A 201 -16.66 3.30 10.08
N LYS A 202 -16.31 4.59 10.01
CA LYS A 202 -16.16 5.32 8.74
C LYS A 202 -14.80 4.95 8.13
N GLY A 203 -14.67 3.74 7.59
CA GLY A 203 -13.44 3.24 6.98
C GLY A 203 -13.59 1.84 6.41
N LYS A 204 -12.64 1.42 5.57
CA LYS A 204 -12.49 0.01 5.19
C LYS A 204 -11.50 -0.63 6.15
N THR A 205 -11.96 -1.56 6.97
CA THR A 205 -11.08 -2.42 7.78
C THR A 205 -10.61 -3.60 6.93
N TRP A 206 -9.31 -3.83 6.89
CA TRP A 206 -8.73 -4.90 6.09
C TRP A 206 -8.15 -5.99 7.00
N ARG A 207 -8.44 -7.25 6.69
CA ARG A 207 -7.63 -8.37 7.18
C ARG A 207 -6.42 -8.51 6.28
N ILE A 208 -5.23 -8.55 6.88
CA ILE A 208 -3.97 -8.53 6.17
C ILE A 208 -3.19 -9.83 6.41
N ILE A 209 -2.76 -10.47 5.34
CA ILE A 209 -1.70 -11.47 5.35
C ILE A 209 -0.46 -10.87 4.71
N ASP A 210 0.68 -10.95 5.40
CA ASP A 210 1.99 -10.65 4.85
C ASP A 210 2.81 -11.96 4.83
N MET A 211 3.29 -12.36 3.65
CA MET A 211 4.00 -13.63 3.42
C MET A 211 5.37 -13.32 2.80
N PRO A 212 6.48 -13.46 3.55
CA PRO A 212 7.81 -13.44 2.96
C PRO A 212 7.99 -14.67 2.05
N LEU A 213 8.66 -14.49 0.92
CA LEU A 213 8.99 -15.51 -0.05
C LEU A 213 10.52 -15.63 -0.12
N ASP A 214 11.07 -16.57 0.62
CA ASP A 214 12.48 -16.93 0.50
C ASP A 214 12.66 -17.94 -0.65
N ASP A 215 13.91 -18.17 -1.08
CA ASP A 215 14.24 -19.14 -2.14
C ASP A 215 13.70 -20.55 -1.83
N ASP A 216 13.67 -20.92 -0.55
CA ASP A 216 13.21 -22.23 -0.07
C ASP A 216 11.69 -22.33 0.15
N THR A 217 10.95 -21.22 0.04
CA THR A 217 9.49 -21.22 0.28
C THR A 217 8.78 -21.95 -0.87
N PRO A 218 8.02 -23.04 -0.63
CA PRO A 218 7.32 -23.74 -1.69
C PRO A 218 6.17 -22.88 -2.24
N ARG A 219 6.07 -22.78 -3.57
CA ARG A 219 4.98 -22.08 -4.27
C ARG A 219 3.75 -23.00 -4.40
N THR A 220 3.27 -23.49 -3.26
CA THR A 220 2.16 -24.45 -3.16
C THR A 220 1.03 -23.89 -2.30
N LYS A 221 -0.10 -24.61 -2.23
CA LYS A 221 -1.26 -24.24 -1.42
C LYS A 221 -0.88 -23.93 0.04
N ASP A 222 0.11 -24.66 0.56
CA ASP A 222 0.59 -24.56 1.94
C ASP A 222 1.04 -23.13 2.31
N LEU A 223 1.47 -22.34 1.31
CA LEU A 223 1.89 -20.95 1.49
C LEU A 223 0.83 -20.09 2.19
N LEU A 224 -0.44 -20.20 1.76
CA LEU A 224 -1.54 -19.45 2.38
C LEU A 224 -2.14 -20.21 3.56
N ASP A 225 -2.11 -21.55 3.55
CA ASP A 225 -2.69 -22.36 4.63
C ASP A 225 -1.96 -22.07 5.96
N ASP A 226 -0.64 -21.86 5.94
CA ASP A 226 0.16 -21.54 7.14
C ASP A 226 0.14 -20.05 7.54
N ALA A 227 -0.28 -19.16 6.63
CA ALA A 227 -0.26 -17.72 6.87
C ALA A 227 -1.34 -17.26 7.87
N GLN A 228 -1.04 -16.31 8.75
CA GLN A 228 -2.02 -15.80 9.71
C GLN A 228 -2.53 -14.41 9.33
N PHE A 229 -3.84 -14.20 9.47
CA PHE A 229 -4.42 -12.88 9.30
C PHE A 229 -4.12 -11.99 10.50
N SER A 230 -3.75 -10.76 10.20
CA SER A 230 -3.71 -9.62 11.11
C SER A 230 -4.82 -8.62 10.75
N ILE A 231 -5.14 -7.69 11.65
CA ILE A 231 -6.13 -6.64 11.41
C ILE A 231 -5.40 -5.30 11.28
N SER A 232 -5.78 -4.50 10.29
CA SER A 232 -5.32 -3.11 10.10
C SER A 232 -6.46 -2.12 10.08
#